data_AF-A0A433RII7-F1
#
_entry.id   AF-A0A433RII7-F1
#
_cell.length_a   1.000
_cell.length_b   1.000
_cell.length_c   1.000
_cell.angle_alpha   90.00
_cell.angle_beta   90.00
_cell.angle_gamma   90.00
#
_symmetry.space_group_name_H-M   'P 1'
#
loop_
_entity.id
_entity.type
_entity.pdbx_description
1 polymer ?
#
loop_
_entity_poly.entity_id
_entity_poly.type
_entity_poly.pdbx_seq_one_letter_code
_entity_poly.pdbx_strand_id
1 'polypeptide(L)'
;MKQPLTDKQLNVFRYIREYITDKGYSPTVREIARGVGLASTSSVARYLTELEDKGYIERREATPRAIALKGEGNTVRAVVTIVKAKKDIPTVIAVNGHEYVLRHPDEYKAPKRGEA
;
A
#
# COMPACT_ATOMS: atom_id res chain seq x y z
N MET A 1 9.49 10.19 16.70
CA MET A 1 8.23 10.75 16.16
C MET A 1 8.48 11.16 14.71
N LYS A 2 7.57 10.84 13.77
CA LYS A 2 7.69 11.30 12.39
C LYS A 2 7.44 12.81 12.33
N GLN A 3 8.28 13.54 11.60
CA GLN A 3 8.08 14.98 11.42
C GLN A 3 6.90 15.24 10.48
N PRO A 4 6.09 16.29 10.71
CA PRO A 4 4.97 16.60 9.84
C PRO A 4 5.42 16.89 8.40
N LEU A 5 4.60 16.47 7.44
CA LEU A 5 4.80 16.76 6.03
C LEU A 5 4.21 18.12 5.66
N THR A 6 4.87 18.83 4.77
CA THR A 6 4.27 20.01 4.12
C THR A 6 3.22 19.56 3.09
N ASP A 7 2.33 20.44 2.67
CA ASP A 7 1.29 20.10 1.69
C ASP A 7 1.86 19.50 0.39
N LYS A 8 3.00 20.02 -0.07
CA LYS A 8 3.68 19.51 -1.27
C LYS A 8 4.27 18.12 -1.05
N GLN A 9 4.89 17.88 0.10
CA GLN A 9 5.42 16.56 0.48
C GLN A 9 4.29 15.54 0.64
N LEU A 10 3.18 15.95 1.27
CA LEU A 10 1.99 15.14 1.47
C LEU A 10 1.36 14.76 0.12
N ASN A 11 1.27 15.70 -0.82
CA ASN A 11 0.74 15.43 -2.15
C ASN A 11 1.59 14.37 -2.90
N VAL A 12 2.91 14.51 -2.86
CA VAL A 12 3.85 13.50 -3.42
C VAL A 12 3.68 12.14 -2.75
N PHE A 13 3.64 12.11 -1.41
CA PHE A 13 3.48 10.88 -0.66
C PHE A 13 2.14 10.17 -0.95
N ARG A 14 1.04 10.93 -0.99
CA ARG A 14 -0.29 10.41 -1.36
C ARG A 14 -0.31 9.83 -2.75
N TYR A 15 0.25 10.54 -3.72
CA TYR A 15 0.35 10.03 -5.09
C TYR A 15 1.12 8.71 -5.15
N ILE A 16 2.26 8.60 -4.47
CA ILE A 16 3.04 7.34 -4.42
C ILE A 16 2.20 6.21 -3.81
N ARG A 17 1.48 6.51 -2.72
CA ARG A 17 0.60 5.54 -2.04
C ARG A 17 -0.52 5.04 -2.95
N GLU A 18 -1.27 5.95 -3.56
CA GLU A 18 -2.37 5.63 -4.47
C GLU A 18 -1.84 4.84 -5.67
N TYR A 19 -0.72 5.27 -6.26
CA TYR A 19 -0.10 4.58 -7.39
C TYR A 19 0.31 3.13 -7.07
N ILE A 20 0.91 2.89 -5.90
CA ILE A 20 1.27 1.53 -5.46
C ILE A 20 0.02 0.70 -5.18
N THR A 21 -1.00 1.30 -4.55
CA THR A 21 -2.25 0.61 -4.21
C THR A 21 -2.98 0.16 -5.48
N ASP A 22 -3.05 1.03 -6.50
CA ASP A 22 -3.81 0.77 -7.71
C ASP A 22 -3.07 -0.13 -8.70
N LYS A 23 -1.74 0.00 -8.80
CA LYS A 23 -0.94 -0.71 -9.83
C LYS A 23 -0.09 -1.85 -9.31
N GLY A 24 0.11 -1.96 -8.00
CA GLY A 24 0.96 -2.98 -7.39
C GLY A 24 2.48 -2.76 -7.54
N TYR A 25 2.93 -1.59 -8.03
CA TYR A 25 4.35 -1.25 -8.16
C TYR A 25 4.62 0.24 -7.93
N SER A 26 5.86 0.60 -7.58
CA SER A 26 6.23 2.00 -7.33
C SER A 26 6.28 2.84 -8.62
N PRO A 27 5.83 4.11 -8.56
CA PRO A 27 6.03 5.05 -9.65
C PRO A 27 7.50 5.47 -9.75
N THR A 28 7.89 5.90 -10.94
CA THR A 28 9.16 6.58 -11.23
C THR A 28 9.07 8.07 -10.92
N VAL A 29 10.22 8.75 -10.77
CA VAL A 29 10.30 10.20 -10.53
C VAL A 29 9.53 11.01 -11.60
N ARG A 30 9.58 10.59 -12.87
CA ARG A 30 8.86 11.27 -13.97
C ARG A 30 7.36 11.05 -13.91
N GLU A 31 6.91 9.87 -13.50
CA GLU A 31 5.48 9.60 -13.28
C GLU A 31 4.94 10.40 -12.10
N ILE A 32 5.70 10.51 -11.02
CA ILE A 32 5.35 11.36 -9.87
C ILE A 32 5.23 12.81 -10.32
N ALA A 33 6.23 13.36 -11.01
CA ALA A 33 6.21 14.75 -11.48
C ALA A 33 4.95 15.06 -12.29
N ARG A 34 4.60 14.20 -13.26
CA ARG A 34 3.38 14.35 -14.05
C ARG A 34 2.11 14.22 -13.20
N GLY A 35 2.06 13.22 -12.31
CA GLY A 35 0.89 12.93 -11.48
C GLY A 35 0.55 14.02 -10.48
N VAL A 36 1.55 14.72 -9.94
CA VAL A 36 1.35 15.82 -8.99
C VAL A 36 1.42 17.21 -9.63
N GLY A 37 1.52 17.31 -10.96
CA GLY A 37 1.54 18.58 -11.69
C GLY A 37 2.82 19.41 -11.52
N LEU A 38 3.97 18.77 -11.27
CA LEU A 38 5.26 19.44 -11.13
C LEU A 38 6.02 19.44 -12.47
N ALA A 39 6.49 20.62 -12.88
CA ALA A 39 7.27 20.79 -14.11
C ALA A 39 8.69 20.18 -14.01
N SER A 40 9.26 20.12 -12.80
CA SER A 40 10.64 19.68 -12.58
C SER A 40 10.73 18.37 -11.80
N THR A 41 11.43 17.39 -12.37
CA THR A 41 11.82 16.15 -11.68
C THR A 41 12.77 16.40 -10.51
N SER A 42 13.51 17.51 -10.51
CA SER A 42 14.42 17.88 -9.42
C SER A 42 13.67 18.22 -8.15
N SER A 43 12.50 18.86 -8.25
CA SER A 43 11.63 19.12 -7.10
C SER A 43 11.12 17.81 -6.50
N VAL A 44 10.72 16.85 -7.35
CA VAL A 44 10.30 15.51 -6.89
C VAL A 44 11.44 14.80 -6.20
N ALA A 45 12.65 14.79 -6.78
CA ALA A 45 13.81 14.16 -6.17
C ALA A 45 14.10 14.73 -4.77
N ARG A 46 13.99 16.06 -4.62
CA ARG A 46 14.12 16.74 -3.31
C ARG A 46 13.05 16.29 -2.32
N TYR A 47 11.78 16.27 -2.73
CA TYR A 47 10.69 15.82 -1.85
C TYR A 47 10.84 14.35 -1.45
N LEU A 48 11.32 13.49 -2.35
CA LEU A 48 11.58 12.09 -2.05
C LEU A 48 12.68 11.92 -0.99
N THR A 49 13.76 12.69 -1.08
CA THR A 49 14.80 12.71 -0.03
C THR A 49 14.23 13.19 1.30
N GLU A 50 13.48 14.29 1.30
CA GLU A 50 12.85 14.80 2.53
C GLU A 50 11.84 13.78 3.13
N LEU A 51 11.11 13.04 2.31
CA LEU A 51 10.19 11.99 2.78
C LEU A 51 10.93 10.78 3.36
N GLU A 52 12.08 10.43 2.79
CA GLU A 52 12.96 9.37 3.26
C GLU A 52 13.61 9.74 4.61
N ASP A 53 14.17 10.94 4.71
CA ASP A 53 14.75 11.49 5.94
C ASP A 53 13.71 11.54 7.09
N LYS A 54 12.47 11.86 6.75
CA LYS A 54 11.35 11.87 7.70
C LYS A 54 10.78 10.47 8.01
N GLY A 55 11.28 9.43 7.36
CA GLY A 55 10.89 8.03 7.58
C GLY A 55 9.52 7.64 7.02
N TYR A 56 9.02 8.35 6.01
CA TYR A 56 7.77 8.01 5.31
C TYR A 56 7.96 7.05 4.15
N ILE A 57 9.14 7.04 3.54
CA ILE A 57 9.49 6.12 2.46
C ILE A 57 10.90 5.57 2.68
N GLU A 58 11.24 4.57 1.88
CA GLU A 58 12.59 4.02 1.71
C GLU A 58 12.86 3.85 0.23
N ARG A 59 14.04 4.22 -0.24
CA ARG A 59 14.44 4.09 -1.64
C ARG A 59 15.66 3.21 -1.79
N ARG A 60 15.73 2.46 -2.89
CA ARG A 60 17.00 1.87 -3.37
C ARG A 60 17.47 2.61 -4.61
N GLU A 61 18.62 3.27 -4.49
CA GLU A 61 19.19 4.14 -5.53
C GLU A 61 19.44 3.42 -6.87
N ALA A 62 19.63 2.09 -6.84
CA ALA A 62 19.98 1.31 -8.02
C ALA A 62 18.84 1.13 -9.04
N THR A 63 17.57 1.37 -8.68
CA THR A 63 16.44 1.10 -9.60
C THR A 63 15.32 2.15 -9.55
N PRO A 64 14.78 2.60 -10.71
CA PRO A 64 13.74 3.63 -10.78
C PRO A 64 12.42 3.31 -10.07
N ARG A 65 12.19 2.04 -9.69
CA ARG A 65 10.95 1.51 -9.12
C ARG A 65 11.13 0.89 -7.74
N ALA A 66 12.15 1.31 -7.01
CA ALA A 66 12.41 0.83 -5.66
C ALA A 66 12.06 1.87 -4.59
N ILE A 67 10.87 2.48 -4.70
CA ILE A 67 10.29 3.28 -3.62
C ILE A 67 9.35 2.39 -2.82
N ALA A 68 9.60 2.23 -1.52
CA ALA A 68 8.73 1.53 -0.58
C ALA A 68 8.16 2.53 0.44
N LEU A 69 6.91 2.37 0.84
CA LEU A 69 6.31 3.19 1.90
C LEU A 69 6.77 2.66 3.27
N LYS A 70 7.35 3.50 4.11
CA LYS A 70 7.69 3.17 5.50
C LYS A 70 6.58 3.61 6.44
N GLY A 71 6.03 2.66 7.18
CA GLY A 71 5.20 2.95 8.36
C GLY A 71 4.01 3.86 8.06
N GLU A 72 3.11 3.42 7.22
CA GLU A 72 1.80 3.01 7.72
C GLU A 72 1.68 1.62 7.14
N GLY A 73 1.91 0.60 7.97
CA GLY A 73 1.26 -0.65 7.69
C GLY A 73 -0.20 -0.26 7.51
N ASN A 74 -0.73 -0.48 6.32
CA ASN A 74 -2.14 -0.76 6.20
C ASN A 74 -2.35 -2.12 6.90
N THR A 75 -1.99 -2.22 8.19
CA THR A 75 -2.69 -3.04 9.14
C THR A 75 -4.05 -2.37 9.21
N VAL A 76 -4.83 -2.59 8.16
CA VAL A 76 -6.26 -2.67 8.33
C VAL A 76 -6.37 -3.68 9.46
N ARG A 77 -6.66 -3.21 10.67
CA ARG A 77 -7.14 -4.10 11.71
C ARG A 77 -8.44 -4.60 11.13
N ALA A 78 -8.36 -5.72 10.41
CA ALA A 78 -9.50 -6.49 10.02
C ALA A 78 -10.22 -6.77 11.33
N VAL A 79 -11.32 -6.07 11.56
CA VAL A 79 -12.25 -6.47 12.60
C VAL A 79 -12.86 -7.74 12.06
N VAL A 80 -12.36 -8.87 12.56
CA VAL A 80 -12.89 -10.19 12.24
C VAL A 80 -13.95 -10.50 13.28
N THR A 81 -15.21 -10.52 12.87
CA THR A 81 -16.31 -10.99 13.72
C THR A 81 -16.68 -12.40 13.29
N ILE A 82 -16.73 -13.33 14.24
CA ILE A 82 -17.27 -14.67 14.00
C ILE A 82 -18.79 -14.54 13.95
N VAL A 83 -19.36 -14.67 12.75
CA VAL A 83 -20.83 -14.58 12.54
C VAL A 83 -21.47 -15.92 12.88
N LYS A 84 -20.84 -17.03 12.53
CA LYS A 84 -21.34 -18.39 12.79
C LYS A 84 -20.20 -19.39 12.87
N ALA A 85 -20.18 -20.20 13.93
CA ALA A 85 -19.24 -21.32 14.10
C ALA A 85 -19.95 -22.52 14.77
N LYS A 86 -20.02 -23.66 14.06
CA LYS A 86 -20.47 -24.97 14.58
C LYS A 86 -19.68 -26.07 13.86
N LYS A 87 -19.52 -27.23 14.50
CA LYS A 87 -18.72 -28.37 14.01
C LYS A 87 -19.05 -28.79 12.57
N ASP A 88 -20.32 -28.70 12.18
CA ASP A 88 -20.83 -29.18 10.88
C ASP A 88 -21.32 -28.04 9.96
N ILE A 89 -21.00 -26.78 10.27
CA ILE A 89 -21.39 -25.62 9.46
C ILE A 89 -20.13 -24.85 9.05
N PRO A 90 -19.99 -24.44 7.78
CA PRO A 90 -18.89 -23.58 7.36
C PRO A 90 -18.80 -22.33 8.23
N THR A 91 -17.59 -22.03 8.72
CA THR A 91 -17.35 -20.85 9.57
C THR A 91 -17.52 -19.59 8.72
N VAL A 92 -18.38 -18.68 9.15
CA VAL A 92 -18.58 -17.38 8.50
C VAL A 92 -17.93 -16.30 9.32
N ILE A 93 -17.04 -15.53 8.70
CA ILE A 93 -16.40 -14.36 9.29
C ILE A 93 -16.86 -13.10 8.56
N ALA A 94 -17.01 -11.99 9.29
CA ALA A 94 -17.14 -10.67 8.70
C ALA A 94 -15.80 -9.96 8.80
N VAL A 95 -15.29 -9.43 7.68
CA VAL A 95 -14.08 -8.59 7.64
C VAL A 95 -14.50 -7.22 7.11
N ASN A 96 -14.34 -6.19 7.94
CA ASN A 96 -14.73 -4.81 7.61
C ASN A 96 -16.20 -4.69 7.13
N GLY A 97 -17.10 -5.51 7.67
CA GLY A 97 -18.52 -5.53 7.31
C GLY A 97 -18.88 -6.42 6.11
N HIS A 98 -17.90 -7.02 5.43
CA HIS A 98 -18.14 -7.98 4.35
C HIS A 98 -18.05 -9.41 4.88
N GLU A 99 -19.05 -10.25 4.57
CA GLU A 99 -19.06 -11.65 4.99
C GLU A 99 -18.24 -12.54 4.07
N TYR A 100 -17.48 -13.45 4.68
CA TYR A 100 -16.66 -14.46 4.02
C TYR A 100 -16.94 -15.82 4.67
N VAL A 101 -17.16 -16.83 3.85
CA VAL A 101 -17.24 -18.22 4.30
C VAL A 101 -15.83 -18.81 4.27
N LEU A 102 -15.29 -19.14 5.42
CA LEU A 102 -14.03 -19.88 5.52
C LEU A 102 -14.26 -21.28 4.97
N ARG A 103 -13.61 -21.57 3.85
CA ARG A 103 -13.52 -22.93 3.32
C ARG A 103 -12.62 -23.76 4.24
N HIS A 104 -12.85 -25.07 4.28
CA HIS A 104 -11.95 -25.97 4.99
C HIS A 104 -10.52 -25.79 4.44
N PRO A 105 -9.46 -25.83 5.26
CA PRO A 105 -8.08 -25.61 4.80
C PRO A 105 -7.69 -26.42 3.57
N ASP A 106 -8.24 -27.64 3.44
CA ASP A 106 -8.01 -28.59 2.36
C ASP A 106 -8.62 -28.14 1.01
N GLU A 107 -9.54 -27.19 1.04
CA GLU A 107 -10.21 -26.64 -0.16
C GLU A 107 -9.53 -25.37 -0.69
N TYR A 108 -8.58 -24.79 0.04
CA TYR A 108 -7.83 -23.63 -0.43
C TYR A 108 -6.80 -24.05 -1.48
N LYS A 109 -7.12 -23.81 -2.76
CA LYS A 109 -6.12 -23.84 -3.84
C LYS A 109 -5.53 -22.45 -3.98
N ALA A 110 -4.26 -22.30 -3.59
CA ALA A 110 -3.53 -21.05 -3.81
C ALA A 110 -3.55 -20.71 -5.32
N PRO A 111 -3.78 -19.43 -5.70
CA PRO A 111 -3.73 -19.03 -7.10
C PRO A 111 -2.34 -19.32 -7.67
N LYS A 112 -2.28 -19.84 -8.90
CA LYS A 112 -1.00 -20.07 -9.57
C LYS A 112 -0.37 -18.71 -9.88
N ARG A 113 0.93 -18.58 -9.61
CA ARG A 113 1.70 -17.36 -9.86
C ARG A 113 1.50 -16.93 -11.33
N GLY A 114 0.86 -15.78 -11.56
CA GLY A 114 0.66 -15.20 -12.89
C GLY A 114 -0.80 -15.00 -13.35
N GLU A 115 -1.80 -15.30 -12.52
CA GLU A 115 -3.23 -15.11 -12.87
C GLU A 115 -3.88 -13.84 -12.26
N ALA A 116 -3.13 -12.75 -12.08
CA ALA A 116 -3.66 -11.48 -11.58
C ALA A 116 -3.46 -10.35 -12.59
#